data_AF-A0A7K2KUR5-F1
#
_entry.id   AF-A0A7K2KUR5-F1
#
_cell.length_a   1.000
_cell.length_b   1.000
_cell.length_c   1.000
_cell.angle_alpha   90.00
_cell.angle_beta   90.00
_cell.angle_gamma   90.00
#
_symmetry.space_group_name_H-M   'P 1'
#
loop_
_entity.id
_entity.type
_entity.pdbx_description
1 polymer ?
#
loop_
_entity_poly.entity_id
_entity_poly.type
_entity_poly.pdbx_seq_one_letter_code
_entity_poly.pdbx_strand_id
1 'polypeptide(L)'
;SPNGSTIAAEAVGATVVAASLRNHTAVARWLAERGYGSAERPLAVVAAGERWPDGSLRPALEDLLGAGAVLAGLRAAGPHLLTPEATAAAALWSATEDPVAALQGCDSGRELYEYGFPQDVAVAAETDSSTTVPVLVDGAFQEAP
;
A
#
# COMPACT_ATOMS: atom_id res chain seq x y z
N SER A 1 6.03 -9.26 4.90
CA SER A 1 4.97 -10.26 5.13
C SER A 1 5.05 -11.35 4.07
N PRO A 2 4.56 -12.57 4.33
CA PRO A 2 4.51 -13.67 3.36
C PRO A 2 3.74 -13.33 2.08
N ASN A 3 2.63 -12.58 2.20
CA ASN A 3 1.80 -12.18 1.07
C ASN A 3 2.55 -11.20 0.16
N GLY A 4 3.12 -10.13 0.74
CA GLY A 4 3.87 -9.11 0.00
C GLY A 4 5.13 -9.66 -0.68
N SER A 5 5.90 -10.53 0.00
CA SER A 5 7.09 -11.14 -0.59
C SER A 5 6.76 -12.09 -1.75
N THR A 6 5.66 -12.84 -1.64
CA THR A 6 5.19 -13.72 -2.72
C THR A 6 4.81 -12.90 -3.95
N ILE A 7 4.00 -11.84 -3.78
CA ILE A 7 3.60 -10.95 -4.88
C ILE A 7 4.83 -10.30 -5.53
N ALA A 8 5.78 -9.81 -4.72
CA ALA A 8 7.00 -9.18 -5.21
C ALA A 8 7.87 -10.14 -6.04
N ALA A 9 7.96 -11.41 -5.64
CA ALA A 9 8.71 -12.44 -6.37
C ALA A 9 8.07 -12.80 -7.72
N GLU A 10 6.73 -12.76 -7.81
CA GLU A 10 5.98 -13.07 -9.04
C GLU A 10 5.95 -11.89 -10.04
N ALA A 11 6.25 -10.67 -9.60
CA ALA A 11 6.23 -9.46 -10.43
C ALA A 11 7.47 -9.31 -11.34
N VAL A 12 7.88 -10.40 -12.00
CA VAL A 12 9.07 -10.47 -12.84
C VAL A 12 8.98 -9.49 -14.02
N GLY A 13 10.04 -8.69 -14.21
CA GLY A 13 10.13 -7.72 -15.30
C GLY A 13 9.43 -6.38 -15.04
N ALA A 14 8.78 -6.21 -13.88
CA ALA A 14 8.24 -4.93 -13.42
C ALA A 14 9.16 -4.27 -12.40
N THR A 15 9.11 -2.93 -12.32
CA THR A 15 9.65 -2.21 -11.16
C THR A 15 8.69 -2.39 -10.00
N VAL A 16 9.13 -3.02 -8.91
CA VAL A 16 8.30 -3.23 -7.71
C VAL A 16 8.69 -2.21 -6.65
N VAL A 17 7.69 -1.48 -6.15
CA VAL A 17 7.84 -0.49 -5.09
C VAL A 17 7.00 -0.93 -3.89
N ALA A 18 7.59 -0.95 -2.70
CA ALA A 18 6.83 -1.21 -1.47
C ALA A 18 6.24 0.09 -0.91
N ALA A 19 4.99 0.04 -0.52
CA ALA A 19 4.29 1.18 0.08
C ALA A 19 3.57 0.76 1.36
N SER A 20 3.37 1.75 2.22
CA SER A 20 2.62 1.66 3.46
C SER A 20 2.03 3.04 3.77
N LEU A 21 1.18 3.14 4.79
CA LEU A 21 0.73 4.45 5.28
C LEU A 21 1.91 5.35 5.68
N ARG A 22 3.02 4.74 6.13
CA ARG A 22 4.21 5.46 6.61
C ARG A 22 4.93 6.24 5.51
N ASN A 23 4.78 5.88 4.24
CA ASN A 23 5.53 6.49 3.14
C ASN A 23 4.68 6.78 1.89
N HIS A 24 3.34 6.77 2.00
CA HIS A 24 2.46 6.80 0.84
C HIS A 24 2.66 8.06 -0.02
N THR A 25 2.90 9.24 0.57
CA THR A 25 3.09 10.48 -0.19
C THR A 25 4.44 10.46 -0.92
N ALA A 26 5.49 9.97 -0.27
CA ALA A 26 6.81 9.85 -0.89
C ALA A 26 6.78 8.90 -2.08
N VAL A 27 6.12 7.74 -1.94
CA VAL A 27 5.91 6.78 -3.02
C VAL A 27 5.10 7.41 -4.16
N ALA A 28 3.98 8.07 -3.87
CA ALA A 28 3.14 8.68 -4.89
C ALA A 28 3.88 9.75 -5.70
N ARG A 29 4.65 10.63 -5.03
CA ARG A 29 5.50 11.64 -5.70
C ARG A 29 6.57 11.01 -6.57
N TRP A 30 7.30 10.04 -6.03
CA TRP A 30 8.36 9.34 -6.75
C TRP A 30 7.84 8.67 -8.03
N LEU A 31 6.65 8.06 -7.95
CA LEU A 31 5.96 7.44 -9.09
C LEU A 31 5.57 8.50 -10.13
N ALA A 32 4.91 9.58 -9.71
CA ALA A 32 4.45 10.66 -10.58
C ALA A 32 5.61 11.38 -11.30
N GLU A 33 6.69 11.71 -10.59
CA GLU A 33 7.89 12.37 -11.14
C GLU A 33 8.59 11.53 -12.22
N ARG A 34 8.48 10.21 -12.14
CA ARG A 34 9.01 9.29 -13.15
C ARG A 34 8.00 9.02 -14.27
N GLY A 35 6.77 9.52 -14.16
CA GLY A 35 5.71 9.36 -15.15
C GLY A 35 4.95 8.04 -15.06
N TYR A 36 5.02 7.31 -13.93
CA TYR A 36 4.15 6.15 -13.71
C TYR A 36 2.68 6.58 -13.60
N GLY A 37 1.77 5.70 -14.01
CA GLY A 37 0.33 6.00 -14.06
C GLY A 37 -0.09 6.78 -15.31
N SER A 38 0.73 6.78 -16.37
CA SER A 38 0.38 7.25 -17.71
C SER A 38 0.07 6.07 -18.64
N ALA A 39 -0.40 6.36 -19.86
CA ALA A 39 -0.62 5.32 -20.88
C ALA A 39 0.68 4.62 -21.29
N GLU A 40 1.80 5.34 -21.28
CA GLU A 40 3.14 4.85 -21.64
C GLU A 40 3.81 4.08 -20.51
N ARG A 41 3.45 4.39 -19.25
CA ARG A 41 3.99 3.73 -18.05
C ARG A 41 2.85 3.38 -17.10
N PRO A 42 2.02 2.37 -17.44
CA PRO A 42 0.90 1.95 -16.61
C PRO A 42 1.40 1.50 -15.23
N LEU A 43 0.55 1.70 -14.22
CA LEU A 43 0.83 1.34 -12.84
C LEU A 43 -0.29 0.46 -12.31
N ALA A 44 0.09 -0.63 -11.64
CA ALA A 44 -0.82 -1.43 -10.82
C ALA A 44 -0.46 -1.24 -9.35
N VAL A 45 -1.47 -1.05 -8.50
CA VAL A 45 -1.31 -1.02 -7.04
C VAL A 45 -2.00 -2.26 -6.49
N VAL A 46 -1.26 -3.10 -5.78
CA VAL A 46 -1.74 -4.40 -5.29
C VAL A 46 -1.92 -4.33 -3.78
N ALA A 47 -3.17 -4.30 -3.33
CA ALA A 47 -3.50 -4.63 -1.94
C ALA A 47 -3.31 -6.14 -1.75
N ALA A 48 -2.30 -6.55 -0.99
CA ALA A 48 -1.87 -7.95 -0.92
C ALA A 48 -2.95 -8.88 -0.33
N GLY A 49 -3.74 -8.33 0.59
CA GLY A 49 -4.72 -9.04 1.36
C GLY A 49 -4.09 -10.07 2.28
N GLU A 50 -4.97 -10.83 2.91
CA GLU A 50 -4.64 -11.97 3.75
C GLU A 50 -5.10 -13.29 3.13
N ARG A 51 -4.91 -14.38 3.86
CA ARG A 51 -5.35 -15.72 3.45
C ARG A 51 -6.26 -16.33 4.49
N TRP A 52 -7.40 -16.86 4.04
CA TRP A 52 -8.21 -17.76 4.85
C TRP A 52 -7.48 -19.10 5.07
N PRO A 53 -7.90 -19.92 6.05
CA PRO A 53 -7.28 -21.24 6.30
C PRO A 53 -7.31 -22.19 5.10
N ASP A 54 -8.24 -22.00 4.16
CA ASP A 54 -8.33 -22.76 2.91
C ASP A 54 -7.39 -22.23 1.79
N GLY A 55 -6.61 -21.17 2.08
CA GLY A 55 -5.68 -20.54 1.15
C GLY A 55 -6.31 -19.53 0.19
N SER A 56 -7.62 -19.28 0.29
CA SER A 56 -8.28 -18.25 -0.53
C SER A 56 -7.94 -16.84 -0.04
N LEU A 57 -8.03 -15.85 -0.95
CA LEU A 57 -7.79 -14.44 -0.61
C LEU A 57 -8.86 -13.93 0.37
N ARG A 58 -8.40 -13.39 1.50
CA ARG A 58 -9.19 -12.53 2.39
C ARG A 58 -8.85 -11.07 2.06
N PRO A 59 -9.79 -10.26 1.54
CA PRO A 59 -9.57 -8.82 1.42
C PRO A 59 -9.24 -8.23 2.79
N ALA A 60 -8.17 -7.45 2.86
CA ALA A 60 -7.69 -6.84 4.09
C ALA A 60 -7.90 -5.31 4.01
N LEU A 61 -8.59 -4.74 5.00
CA LEU A 61 -8.94 -3.32 4.99
C LEU A 61 -7.67 -2.44 5.03
N GLU A 62 -6.70 -2.82 5.84
CA GLU A 62 -5.42 -2.14 6.01
C GLU A 62 -4.61 -2.06 4.71
N ASP A 63 -4.60 -3.14 3.92
CA ASP A 63 -3.92 -3.16 2.62
C ASP A 63 -4.67 -2.32 1.59
N LEU A 64 -6.02 -2.33 1.62
CA LEU A 64 -6.83 -1.48 0.76
C LEU A 64 -6.68 0.00 1.11
N LEU A 65 -6.56 0.34 2.40
CA LEU A 65 -6.24 1.69 2.86
C LEU A 65 -4.83 2.11 2.44
N GLY A 66 -3.83 1.23 2.56
CA GLY A 66 -2.48 1.47 2.08
C GLY A 66 -2.42 1.74 0.57
N ALA A 67 -3.12 0.93 -0.23
CA ALA A 67 -3.27 1.14 -1.66
C ALA A 67 -3.99 2.47 -1.97
N GLY A 68 -5.10 2.73 -1.26
CA GLY A 68 -5.88 3.95 -1.37
C GLY A 68 -5.09 5.21 -1.07
N ALA A 69 -4.20 5.18 -0.07
CA ALA A 69 -3.36 6.30 0.30
C ALA A 69 -2.38 6.69 -0.82
N VAL A 70 -1.73 5.69 -1.45
CA VAL A 70 -0.85 5.93 -2.61
C VAL A 70 -1.64 6.48 -3.80
N LEU A 71 -2.80 5.90 -4.09
CA LEU A 71 -3.65 6.31 -5.22
C LEU A 71 -4.24 7.73 -5.04
N ALA A 72 -4.61 8.09 -3.82
CA ALA A 72 -5.02 9.45 -3.47
C ALA A 72 -3.85 10.44 -3.64
N GLY A 73 -2.64 10.05 -3.22
CA GLY A 73 -1.42 10.82 -3.45
C GLY A 73 -1.14 11.03 -4.95
N LEU A 74 -1.27 10.00 -5.78
CA LEU A 74 -1.11 10.10 -7.22
C LEU A 74 -2.15 11.05 -7.83
N ARG A 75 -3.42 10.92 -7.44
CA ARG A 75 -4.49 11.83 -7.88
C ARG A 75 -4.20 13.29 -7.52
N ALA A 76 -3.57 13.54 -6.37
CA ALA A 76 -3.17 14.89 -5.96
C ALA A 76 -1.92 15.40 -6.71
N ALA A 77 -1.03 14.51 -7.17
CA ALA A 77 0.23 14.86 -7.82
C ALA A 77 0.08 15.28 -9.29
N GLY A 78 -1.03 14.96 -9.97
CA GLY A 78 -1.22 15.34 -11.37
C GLY A 78 -2.45 14.72 -12.04
N PRO A 79 -2.63 14.96 -13.35
CA PRO A 79 -3.79 14.51 -14.13
C PRO A 79 -3.71 13.00 -14.48
N HIS A 80 -3.55 12.14 -13.47
CA HIS A 80 -3.56 10.69 -13.65
C HIS A 80 -4.98 10.19 -13.88
N LEU A 81 -5.14 9.28 -14.84
CA LEU A 81 -6.40 8.57 -15.08
C LEU A 81 -6.43 7.33 -14.18
N LEU A 82 -7.16 7.42 -13.06
CA LEU A 82 -7.44 6.28 -12.21
C LEU A 82 -8.53 5.41 -12.85
N THR A 83 -8.40 4.09 -12.75
CA THR A 83 -9.50 3.17 -13.03
C THR A 83 -10.63 3.35 -11.99
N PRO A 84 -11.84 2.81 -12.23
CA PRO A 84 -12.90 2.83 -11.23
C PRO A 84 -12.49 2.21 -9.89
N GLU A 85 -11.76 1.09 -9.91
CA GLU A 85 -11.28 0.40 -8.70
C GLU A 85 -10.26 1.26 -7.96
N ALA A 86 -9.32 1.89 -8.69
CA ALA A 86 -8.36 2.79 -8.10
C ALA A 86 -9.02 4.05 -7.51
N THR A 87 -10.08 4.55 -8.16
CA THR A 87 -10.88 5.66 -7.66
C THR A 87 -11.61 5.29 -6.38
N ALA A 88 -12.18 4.09 -6.30
CA ALA A 88 -12.86 3.59 -5.11
C ALA A 88 -11.88 3.43 -3.93
N ALA A 89 -10.69 2.87 -4.15
CA ALA A 89 -9.66 2.75 -3.12
C ALA A 89 -9.18 4.12 -2.62
N ALA A 90 -8.91 5.07 -3.53
CA ALA A 90 -8.54 6.43 -3.16
C ALA A 90 -9.65 7.14 -2.36
N ALA A 91 -10.91 6.94 -2.74
CA ALA A 91 -12.06 7.50 -2.03
C ALA A 91 -12.24 6.89 -0.64
N LEU A 92 -12.02 5.58 -0.48
CA LEU A 92 -12.03 4.92 0.83
C LEU A 92 -11.00 5.55 1.77
N TRP A 93 -9.76 5.74 1.28
CA TRP A 93 -8.73 6.45 2.04
C TRP A 93 -9.17 7.87 2.40
N SER A 94 -9.65 8.67 1.43
CA SER A 94 -10.10 10.05 1.70
C SER A 94 -11.28 10.15 2.67
N ALA A 95 -12.12 9.11 2.76
CA ALA A 95 -13.24 9.04 3.68
C ALA A 95 -12.86 8.49 5.07
N THR A 96 -11.64 7.99 5.26
CA THR A 96 -11.17 7.45 6.54
C THR A 96 -10.61 8.59 7.39
N GLU A 97 -11.41 9.08 8.33
CA GLU A 97 -11.03 10.20 9.20
C GLU A 97 -9.91 9.85 10.19
N ASP A 98 -9.91 8.60 10.69
CA ASP A 98 -8.93 8.09 11.65
C ASP A 98 -8.37 6.74 11.18
N PRO A 99 -7.26 6.74 10.41
CA PRO A 99 -6.59 5.52 9.96
C PRO A 99 -6.11 4.64 11.12
N VAL A 100 -5.75 5.22 12.27
CA VAL A 100 -5.28 4.46 13.44
C VAL A 100 -6.44 3.65 14.01
N ALA A 101 -7.59 4.29 14.25
CA ALA A 101 -8.77 3.59 14.73
C ALA A 101 -9.27 2.54 13.72
N ALA A 102 -9.21 2.84 12.41
CA ALA A 102 -9.59 1.89 11.37
C ALA A 102 -8.70 0.64 11.37
N LEU A 103 -7.37 0.80 11.48
CA LEU A 103 -6.43 -0.32 11.56
C LEU A 103 -6.56 -1.08 12.88
N GLN A 104 -6.81 -0.42 14.01
CA GLN A 104 -7.06 -1.10 15.29
C GLN A 104 -8.36 -1.90 15.28
N GLY A 105 -9.36 -1.46 14.51
CA GLY A 105 -10.67 -2.10 14.43
C GLY A 105 -10.81 -3.19 13.36
N CYS A 106 -9.91 -3.27 12.38
CA CYS A 106 -9.98 -4.28 11.33
C CYS A 106 -9.60 -5.68 11.85
N ASP A 107 -10.00 -6.73 11.13
CA ASP A 107 -9.79 -8.11 11.56
C ASP A 107 -8.31 -8.41 11.87
N SER A 108 -7.39 -8.07 10.96
CA SER A 108 -5.95 -8.31 11.16
C SER A 108 -5.35 -7.47 12.30
N GLY A 109 -5.83 -6.25 12.50
CA GLY A 109 -5.36 -5.38 13.59
C GLY A 109 -5.84 -5.87 14.96
N ARG A 110 -7.08 -6.35 15.04
CA ARG A 110 -7.61 -7.02 16.23
C ARG A 110 -6.88 -8.33 16.53
N GLU A 111 -6.59 -9.14 15.52
CA GLU A 111 -5.77 -10.35 15.64
C GLU A 111 -4.38 -10.02 16.23
N LEU A 112 -3.68 -9.00 15.70
CA LEU A 112 -2.38 -8.56 16.24
C LEU A 112 -2.46 -8.04 17.68
N TYR A 113 -3.54 -7.31 18.02
CA TYR A 113 -3.78 -6.86 19.38
C TYR A 113 -3.94 -8.04 20.35
N GLU A 114 -4.76 -9.03 19.96
CA GLU A 114 -4.99 -10.26 20.73
C GLU A 114 -3.70 -11.10 20.87
N TYR A 115 -2.80 -11.04 19.89
CA TYR A 115 -1.47 -11.65 19.96
C TYR A 115 -0.44 -10.85 20.76
N GLY A 116 -0.81 -9.68 21.30
CA GLY A 116 0.06 -8.88 22.16
C GLY A 116 1.00 -7.92 21.42
N PHE A 117 0.67 -7.55 20.17
CA PHE A 117 1.43 -6.63 19.34
C PHE A 117 0.69 -5.30 19.01
N PRO A 118 0.09 -4.60 19.99
CA PRO A 118 -0.63 -3.36 19.71
C PRO A 118 0.28 -2.22 19.19
N GLN A 119 1.57 -2.27 19.52
CA GLN A 119 2.55 -1.29 19.04
C GLN A 119 2.81 -1.44 17.54
N ASP A 120 2.75 -2.66 17.00
CA ASP A 120 2.97 -2.91 15.58
C ASP A 120 1.83 -2.29 14.75
N VAL A 121 0.59 -2.36 15.25
CA VAL A 121 -0.57 -1.69 14.63
C VAL A 121 -0.41 -0.17 14.68
N ALA A 122 0.07 0.37 15.81
CA ALA A 122 0.31 1.81 15.94
C ALA A 122 1.39 2.30 14.96
N VAL A 123 2.50 1.58 14.82
CA VAL A 123 3.57 1.91 13.86
C VAL A 123 3.07 1.78 12.42
N ALA A 124 2.31 0.73 12.10
CA ALA A 124 1.75 0.54 10.77
C ALA A 124 0.76 1.64 10.37
N ALA A 125 0.07 2.22 11.35
CA ALA A 125 -0.89 3.31 11.15
C ALA A 125 -0.27 4.71 11.09
N GLU A 126 1.03 4.87 11.37
CA GLU A 126 1.71 6.14 11.16
C GLU A 126 1.57 6.58 9.70
N THR A 127 1.18 7.83 9.48
CA THR A 127 1.00 8.40 8.15
C THR A 127 2.16 9.33 7.81
N ASP A 128 2.79 9.09 6.64
CA ASP A 128 3.93 9.88 6.15
C ASP A 128 5.08 10.08 7.17
N SER A 129 5.30 9.13 8.08
CA SER A 129 6.41 9.13 9.04
C SER A 129 7.77 8.77 8.42
N SER A 130 7.79 8.37 7.16
CA SER A 130 8.97 7.99 6.38
C SER A 130 8.92 8.57 4.97
N THR A 131 10.07 9.04 4.48
CA THR A 131 10.23 9.51 3.10
C THR A 131 10.90 8.47 2.19
N THR A 132 11.30 7.31 2.73
CA THR A 132 11.98 6.27 1.97
C THR A 132 11.02 5.61 0.99
N VAL A 133 11.48 5.42 -0.25
CA VAL A 133 10.77 4.68 -1.30
C VAL A 133 11.52 3.37 -1.57
N PRO A 134 11.10 2.23 -1.00
CA PRO A 134 11.78 0.97 -1.22
C PRO A 134 11.45 0.40 -2.61
N VAL A 135 12.49 0.09 -3.39
CA VAL A 135 12.41 -0.54 -4.72
C VAL A 135 13.07 -1.92 -4.66
N LEU A 136 12.43 -2.92 -5.26
CA LEU A 136 13.00 -4.28 -5.33
C LEU A 136 14.16 -4.31 -6.32
N VAL A 137 15.36 -4.61 -5.83
CA VAL A 137 16.60 -4.76 -6.60
C VAL A 137 17.29 -6.04 -6.15
N ASP A 138 17.55 -6.95 -7.10
CA ASP A 138 18.26 -8.21 -6.87
C ASP A 138 17.69 -9.03 -5.68
N GLY A 139 16.36 -9.08 -5.57
CA GLY A 139 15.66 -9.86 -4.56
C GLY A 139 15.51 -9.19 -3.19
N ALA A 140 15.97 -7.94 -3.02
CA ALA A 140 15.82 -7.19 -1.77
C ALA A 140 15.28 -5.78 -2.03
N PHE A 141 14.46 -5.25 -1.11
CA PHE A 141 14.03 -3.86 -1.18
C PHE A 141 15.15 -2.94 -0.70
N GLN A 142 15.50 -1.96 -1.53
CA GLN A 142 16.53 -0.95 -1.27
C GLN A 142 15.91 0.44 -1.43
N GLU A 143 16.45 1.44 -0.74
CA GLU A 143 16.01 2.82 -0.94
C GLU A 143 16.25 3.25 -2.38
N ALA A 144 15.23 3.86 -3.00
CA ALA A 144 15.34 4.36 -4.36
C ALA A 144 16.44 5.43 -4.46
N PRO A 145 17.25 5.41 -5.53
CA PRO A 145 18.22 6.45 -5.81
C PRO A 145 17.57 7.78 -6.22
#